data_AF-A0A9P4SBJ0-F1
#
_entry.id   AF-A0A9P4SBJ0-F1
#
_cell.length_a   1.000
_cell.length_b   1.000
_cell.length_c   1.000
_cell.angle_alpha   90.00
_cell.angle_beta   90.00
_cell.angle_gamma   90.00
#
_symmetry.space_group_name_H-M   'P 1'
#
loop_
_entity.id
_entity.type
_entity.pdbx_description
1 polymer ?
#
loop_
_entity_poly.entity_id
_entity_poly.type
_entity_poly.pdbx_seq_one_letter_code
_entity_poly.pdbx_strand_id
1 'polypeptide(L)'
;MAPMESSILSNFLLTPAPLKNVVTLKGFRELFPRSLQSNAQIDALYRELQHERLTQIDNIKQNIAAEAKRGERLRKETVKARRKADVGPVDISDRDIQMEIELFGPSANHPPRKHHTIDSMRPELEQACRNIEEDLEAMDAEATTILQDISATIGDLSDLRYGKFSKTAGVGDELGQEVLESLKALNNVCTEYAKG
;
A
#
# COMPACT_ATOMS: atom_id res chain seq x y z
N MET A 1 4.51 -27.69 15.48
CA MET A 1 4.78 -26.23 15.60
C MET A 1 3.96 -25.54 14.53
N ALA A 2 3.15 -24.53 14.88
CA ALA A 2 2.38 -23.79 13.88
C ALA A 2 3.32 -23.06 12.91
N PRO A 3 3.01 -22.99 11.60
CA PRO A 3 3.88 -22.33 10.64
C PRO A 3 4.07 -20.85 11.01
N MET A 4 5.30 -20.37 10.96
CA MET A 4 5.61 -18.95 11.16
C MET A 4 4.97 -18.12 10.04
N GLU A 5 4.52 -16.91 10.36
CA GLU A 5 3.87 -15.98 9.42
C GLU A 5 4.69 -15.79 8.14
N SER A 6 6.01 -15.63 8.26
CA SER A 6 6.93 -15.55 7.12
C SER A 6 6.81 -16.76 6.17
N SER A 7 6.64 -17.97 6.71
CA SER A 7 6.46 -19.17 5.89
C SER A 7 5.09 -19.19 5.20
N ILE A 8 4.04 -18.72 5.88
CA ILE A 8 2.69 -18.64 5.30
C ILE A 8 2.69 -17.65 4.13
N LEU A 9 3.17 -16.43 4.37
CA LEU A 9 3.23 -15.36 3.37
C LEU A 9 4.12 -15.75 2.19
N SER A 10 5.28 -16.35 2.45
CA SER A 10 6.19 -16.80 1.38
C SER A 10 5.55 -17.89 0.52
N ASN A 11 4.92 -18.89 1.13
CA ASN A 11 4.29 -19.97 0.38
C ASN A 11 3.08 -19.50 -0.44
N PHE A 12 2.30 -18.57 0.12
CA PHE A 12 1.11 -18.05 -0.55
C PHE A 12 1.47 -17.09 -1.71
N LEU A 13 2.43 -16.20 -1.48
CA LEU A 13 2.73 -15.11 -2.42
C LEU A 13 3.84 -15.45 -3.41
N LEU A 14 4.87 -16.22 -3.01
CA LEU A 14 6.07 -16.42 -3.83
C LEU A 14 6.04 -17.71 -4.65
N THR A 15 5.48 -18.79 -4.13
CA THR A 15 5.41 -20.08 -4.85
C THR A 15 4.64 -19.98 -6.18
N PRO A 16 3.49 -19.31 -6.27
CA PRO A 16 2.81 -19.11 -7.56
C PRO A 16 3.39 -17.95 -8.39
N ALA A 17 4.33 -17.18 -7.86
CA ALA A 17 4.75 -15.92 -8.47
C ALA A 17 5.54 -16.00 -9.78
N PRO A 18 6.35 -17.03 -10.09
CA PRO A 18 7.14 -17.04 -11.33
C PRO A 18 6.28 -16.90 -12.59
N LEU A 19 6.74 -16.09 -13.57
CA LEU A 19 5.96 -15.80 -14.79
C LEU A 19 5.49 -17.08 -15.51
N LYS A 20 6.36 -18.08 -15.60
CA LYS A 20 6.10 -19.38 -16.25
C LYS A 20 4.88 -20.12 -15.68
N ASN A 21 4.48 -19.84 -14.44
CA ASN A 21 3.30 -20.44 -13.82
C ASN A 21 2.01 -19.74 -14.24
N VAL A 22 2.09 -18.48 -14.69
CA VAL A 22 0.95 -17.69 -15.17
C VAL A 22 0.82 -17.80 -16.69
N VAL A 23 1.91 -17.56 -17.40
CA VAL A 23 1.96 -17.62 -18.87
C VAL A 23 3.31 -18.23 -19.26
N THR A 24 3.26 -19.30 -20.04
CA THR A 24 4.45 -19.90 -20.67
C THR A 24 4.85 -19.10 -21.90
N LEU A 25 6.10 -19.25 -22.39
CA LEU A 25 6.53 -18.59 -23.62
C LEU A 25 5.62 -18.92 -24.81
N LYS A 26 5.15 -20.17 -24.90
CA LYS A 26 4.22 -20.59 -25.95
C LYS A 26 2.89 -19.84 -25.84
N GLY A 27 2.28 -19.82 -24.64
CA GLY A 27 1.05 -19.08 -24.39
C GLY A 27 1.21 -17.57 -24.62
N PHE A 28 2.38 -17.02 -24.31
CA PHE A 28 2.70 -15.62 -24.59
C PHE A 28 2.73 -15.32 -26.08
N ARG A 29 3.37 -16.18 -26.88
CA ARG A 29 3.39 -16.04 -28.35
C ARG A 29 1.99 -16.12 -28.96
N GLU A 30 1.11 -16.95 -28.40
CA GLU A 30 -0.28 -17.08 -28.88
C GLU A 30 -1.10 -15.79 -28.72
N LEU A 31 -0.68 -14.84 -27.86
CA LEU A 31 -1.32 -13.52 -27.72
C LEU A 31 -1.06 -12.58 -28.91
N PHE A 32 -0.09 -12.91 -29.77
CA PHE A 32 0.27 -12.09 -30.93
C PHE A 32 -0.37 -12.64 -32.22
N PRO A 33 -0.62 -11.79 -33.23
CA PRO A 33 -1.08 -12.23 -34.55
C PRO A 33 -0.15 -13.28 -35.16
N ARG A 34 -0.71 -14.29 -35.84
CA ARG A 34 0.04 -15.44 -36.40
C ARG A 34 1.25 -15.06 -37.25
N SER A 35 1.18 -13.95 -37.98
CA SER A 35 2.28 -13.43 -38.80
C SER A 35 3.49 -12.98 -37.98
N LEU A 36 3.29 -12.60 -36.71
CA LEU A 36 4.31 -12.05 -35.83
C LEU A 36 4.80 -13.07 -34.79
N GLN A 37 4.12 -14.20 -34.57
CA GLN A 37 4.46 -15.17 -33.51
C GLN A 37 5.88 -15.75 -33.60
N SER A 38 6.47 -15.76 -34.80
CA SER A 38 7.83 -16.23 -35.07
C SER A 38 8.89 -15.13 -34.90
N ASN A 39 8.50 -13.91 -34.53
CA ASN A 39 9.41 -12.78 -34.39
C ASN A 39 10.28 -12.92 -33.12
N ALA A 40 11.59 -12.83 -33.28
CA ALA A 40 12.56 -12.89 -32.18
C ALA A 40 12.35 -11.79 -31.12
N GLN A 41 11.74 -10.66 -31.48
CA GLN A 41 11.39 -9.58 -30.55
C GLN A 41 10.40 -10.04 -29.47
N ILE A 42 9.52 -11.00 -29.76
CA ILE A 42 8.56 -11.53 -28.77
C ILE A 42 9.29 -12.31 -27.67
N ASP A 43 10.35 -13.04 -28.03
CA ASP A 43 11.17 -13.75 -27.05
C ASP A 43 11.97 -12.77 -26.17
N ALA A 44 12.44 -11.66 -26.75
CA ALA A 44 13.09 -10.58 -25.99
C ALA A 44 12.12 -9.94 -25.00
N LEU A 45 10.89 -9.61 -25.44
CA LEU A 45 9.84 -9.05 -24.59
C LEU A 45 9.45 -9.99 -23.46
N TYR A 46 9.34 -11.30 -23.74
CA TYR A 46 9.04 -12.28 -22.69
C TYR A 46 10.16 -12.38 -21.65
N ARG A 47 11.43 -12.28 -22.06
CA ARG A 47 12.58 -12.23 -21.13
C ARG A 47 12.58 -10.97 -20.28
N GLU A 48 12.23 -9.83 -20.87
CA GLU A 48 12.10 -8.56 -20.16
C GLU A 48 10.98 -8.64 -19.11
N LEU A 49 9.82 -9.17 -19.47
CA LEU A 49 8.71 -9.42 -18.55
C LEU A 49 9.09 -10.40 -17.43
N GLN A 50 9.91 -11.42 -17.73
CA GLN A 50 10.46 -12.30 -16.70
C GLN A 50 11.37 -11.54 -15.72
N HIS A 51 12.22 -10.65 -16.24
CA HIS A 51 13.13 -9.85 -15.44
C HIS A 51 12.37 -8.89 -14.51
N GLU A 52 11.42 -8.12 -15.05
CA GLU A 52 10.57 -7.23 -14.23
C GLU A 52 9.86 -8.00 -13.12
N ARG A 53 9.32 -9.17 -13.44
CA ARG A 53 8.61 -10.00 -12.47
C ARG A 53 9.53 -10.56 -11.39
N LEU A 54 10.78 -10.90 -11.71
CA LEU A 54 11.77 -11.30 -10.71
C LEU A 54 12.09 -10.15 -9.76
N THR A 55 12.26 -8.93 -10.27
CA THR A 55 12.43 -7.72 -9.45
C THR A 55 11.25 -7.50 -8.51
N GLN A 56 10.02 -7.66 -9.00
CA GLN A 56 8.82 -7.55 -8.15
C GLN A 56 8.77 -8.65 -7.07
N ILE A 57 9.11 -9.89 -7.42
CA ILE A 57 9.19 -11.01 -6.47
C ILE A 57 10.19 -10.68 -5.35
N ASP A 58 11.34 -10.10 -5.68
CA ASP A 58 12.36 -9.73 -4.69
C ASP A 58 11.90 -8.59 -3.79
N ASN A 59 11.18 -7.59 -4.33
CA ASN A 59 10.53 -6.56 -3.52
C ASN A 59 9.49 -7.16 -2.56
N ILE A 60 8.67 -8.10 -3.02
CA ILE A 60 7.68 -8.78 -2.17
C ILE A 60 8.37 -9.58 -1.07
N LYS A 61 9.49 -10.26 -1.34
CA LYS A 61 10.28 -10.95 -0.29
C LYS A 61 10.73 -9.99 0.81
N GLN A 62 11.23 -8.81 0.43
CA GLN A 62 11.63 -7.79 1.41
C GLN A 62 10.44 -7.30 2.24
N ASN A 63 9.29 -7.08 1.60
CA ASN A 63 8.06 -6.69 2.29
C ASN A 63 7.57 -7.77 3.26
N ILE A 64 7.62 -9.05 2.88
CA ILE A 64 7.27 -10.16 3.79
C ILE A 64 8.16 -10.16 5.04
N ALA A 65 9.46 -9.92 4.89
CA ALA A 65 10.37 -9.84 6.03
C ALA A 65 10.04 -8.65 6.95
N ALA A 66 9.73 -7.49 6.36
CA ALA A 66 9.31 -6.32 7.12
C ALA A 66 7.98 -6.56 7.86
N GLU A 67 7.01 -7.20 7.19
CA GLU A 67 5.70 -7.48 7.75
C GLU A 67 5.77 -8.50 8.89
N ALA A 68 6.51 -9.60 8.71
CA ALA A 68 6.71 -10.58 9.78
C ALA A 68 7.33 -9.95 11.04
N LYS A 69 8.24 -8.98 10.88
CA LYS A 69 8.81 -8.22 12.01
C LYS A 69 7.77 -7.31 12.68
N ARG A 70 6.90 -6.67 11.89
CA ARG A 70 5.77 -5.86 12.42
C ARG A 70 4.79 -6.75 13.18
N GLY A 71 4.40 -7.89 12.62
CA GLY A 71 3.52 -8.87 13.25
C GLY A 71 4.05 -9.37 14.59
N GLU A 72 5.36 -9.67 14.68
CA GLU A 72 5.99 -10.03 15.95
C GLU A 72 5.91 -8.90 16.99
N ARG A 73 6.12 -7.65 16.57
CA ARG A 73 6.05 -6.47 17.45
C ARG A 73 4.63 -6.26 17.97
N LEU A 74 3.63 -6.33 17.09
CA LEU A 74 2.22 -6.24 17.44
C LEU A 74 1.83 -7.34 18.42
N ARG A 75 2.23 -8.59 18.15
CA ARG A 75 1.96 -9.71 19.07
C ARG A 75 2.55 -9.46 20.46
N LYS A 76 3.76 -8.91 20.56
CA LYS A 76 4.39 -8.53 21.84
C LYS A 76 3.62 -7.40 22.53
N GLU A 77 3.19 -6.39 21.79
CA GLU A 77 2.39 -5.27 22.32
C GLU A 77 1.02 -5.75 22.82
N THR A 78 0.34 -6.64 22.09
CA THR A 78 -0.93 -7.25 22.51
C THR A 78 -0.77 -8.07 23.79
N VAL A 79 0.29 -8.89 23.90
CA VAL A 79 0.56 -9.67 25.13
C VAL A 79 0.84 -8.74 26.32
N LYS A 80 1.60 -7.65 26.11
CA LYS A 80 1.84 -6.64 27.15
C LYS A 80 0.56 -5.92 27.57
N ALA A 81 -0.29 -5.53 26.63
CA ALA A 81 -1.57 -4.89 26.92
C ALA A 81 -2.50 -5.82 27.71
N ARG A 82 -2.57 -7.11 27.35
CA ARG A 82 -3.33 -8.12 28.10
C ARG A 82 -2.80 -8.27 29.54
N ARG A 83 -1.48 -8.36 29.72
CA ARG A 83 -0.88 -8.44 31.07
C ARG A 83 -1.14 -7.19 31.90
N LYS A 84 -1.03 -5.99 31.32
CA LYS A 84 -1.35 -4.74 32.03
C LYS A 84 -2.82 -4.64 32.42
N ALA A 85 -3.72 -5.21 31.60
CA ALA A 85 -5.13 -5.32 31.96
C ALA A 85 -5.37 -6.30 33.12
N ASP A 86 -4.59 -7.38 33.23
CA ASP A 86 -4.73 -8.38 34.31
C ASP A 86 -4.15 -7.93 35.68
N VAL A 87 -3.31 -6.90 35.75
CA VAL A 87 -2.74 -6.39 37.03
C VAL A 87 -3.73 -5.43 37.71
N GLY A 88 -4.94 -5.90 37.99
CA GLY A 88 -5.80 -5.38 39.07
C GLY A 88 -5.62 -6.25 40.32
N PRO A 89 -5.94 -5.79 41.54
CA PRO A 89 -5.73 -6.57 42.74
C PRO A 89 -6.71 -7.75 42.74
N VAL A 90 -6.21 -8.94 42.43
CA VAL A 90 -7.02 -10.13 42.30
C VAL A 90 -6.33 -11.24 43.09
N ASP A 91 -6.78 -11.40 44.33
CA ASP A 91 -6.59 -12.59 45.15
C ASP A 91 -7.58 -13.66 44.64
N ILE A 92 -7.31 -14.22 43.47
CA ILE A 92 -8.00 -15.43 42.99
C ILE A 92 -7.01 -16.57 43.17
N SER A 93 -7.36 -17.52 44.04
CA SER A 93 -6.49 -18.66 44.29
C SER A 93 -6.31 -19.46 43.01
N ASP A 94 -5.08 -19.92 42.74
CA ASP A 94 -4.69 -20.73 41.57
C ASP A 94 -5.63 -21.93 41.30
N ARG A 95 -6.40 -22.35 42.32
CA ARG A 95 -7.36 -23.45 42.25
C ARG A 95 -8.56 -23.16 41.34
N ASP A 96 -9.01 -21.91 41.26
CA ASP A 96 -10.17 -21.55 40.45
C ASP A 96 -9.80 -21.46 38.96
N ILE A 97 -8.59 -20.97 38.68
CA ILE A 97 -8.00 -20.92 37.33
C ILE A 97 -7.78 -22.35 36.80
N GLN A 98 -7.28 -23.26 37.64
CA GLN A 98 -7.06 -24.65 37.27
C GLN A 98 -8.38 -25.38 36.96
N MET A 99 -9.43 -25.13 37.74
CA MET A 99 -10.75 -25.72 37.58
C MET A 99 -11.46 -25.24 36.30
N GLU A 100 -11.29 -23.98 35.92
CA GLU A 100 -11.88 -23.42 34.69
C GLU A 100 -11.21 -23.99 33.42
N ILE A 101 -9.89 -24.20 33.46
CA ILE A 101 -9.13 -24.84 32.36
C ILE A 101 -9.57 -26.29 32.14
N GLU A 102 -9.82 -27.03 33.22
CA GLU A 102 -10.27 -28.42 33.16
C GLU A 102 -11.73 -28.54 32.68
N LEU A 103 -12.60 -27.57 32.99
CA LEU A 103 -14.02 -27.63 32.69
C LEU A 103 -14.38 -27.17 31.26
N PHE A 104 -13.66 -26.18 30.70
CA PHE A 104 -14.02 -25.56 29.42
C PHE A 104 -12.99 -25.78 28.28
N GLY A 105 -11.88 -26.48 28.55
CA GLY A 105 -10.76 -26.56 27.61
C GLY A 105 -10.16 -25.18 27.31
N PRO A 106 -9.23 -25.04 26.35
CA PRO A 106 -8.63 -23.75 26.02
C PRO A 106 -9.64 -22.81 25.32
N SER A 107 -10.58 -22.27 26.08
CA SER A 107 -11.48 -21.18 25.69
C SER A 107 -10.69 -19.86 25.71
N ALA A 108 -9.63 -19.80 24.91
CA ALA A 108 -8.58 -18.78 25.02
C ALA A 108 -8.73 -17.63 24.02
N ASN A 109 -9.94 -17.33 23.54
CA ASN A 109 -10.14 -16.20 22.62
C ASN A 109 -10.84 -14.99 23.22
N HIS A 110 -11.41 -15.10 24.43
CA HIS A 110 -11.98 -13.94 25.11
C HIS A 110 -11.42 -13.86 26.54
N PRO A 111 -10.74 -12.76 26.91
CA PRO A 111 -10.37 -12.56 28.30
C PRO A 111 -11.64 -12.52 29.17
N PRO A 112 -11.57 -13.00 30.42
CA PRO A 112 -12.67 -12.83 31.36
C PRO A 112 -12.99 -11.34 31.45
N ARG A 113 -14.27 -10.99 31.25
CA ARG A 113 -14.71 -9.60 31.31
C ARG A 113 -14.54 -9.14 32.75
N LYS A 114 -13.79 -8.05 32.96
CA LYS A 114 -13.73 -7.38 34.25
C LYS A 114 -15.15 -7.01 34.68
N HIS A 115 -15.50 -7.31 35.92
CA HIS A 115 -16.75 -6.84 36.50
C HIS A 115 -16.63 -5.34 36.72
N HIS A 116 -17.34 -4.55 35.92
CA HIS A 116 -17.39 -3.11 36.11
C HIS A 116 -18.37 -2.79 37.24
N THR A 117 -17.91 -2.01 38.22
CA THR A 117 -18.77 -1.30 39.18
C THR A 117 -19.07 0.10 38.64
N ILE A 118 -20.16 0.73 39.11
CA ILE A 118 -20.56 2.10 38.68
C ILE A 118 -19.39 3.09 38.81
N ASP A 119 -18.56 2.94 39.84
CA ASP A 119 -17.39 3.79 40.10
C ASP A 119 -16.26 3.58 39.09
N SER A 120 -16.13 2.36 38.53
CA SER A 120 -15.15 2.05 37.47
C SER A 120 -15.65 2.41 36.06
N MET A 121 -16.97 2.34 35.82
CA MET A 121 -17.55 2.62 34.49
C MET A 121 -17.48 4.10 34.13
N ARG A 122 -17.69 4.99 35.11
CA ARG A 122 -17.69 6.44 34.86
C ARG A 122 -16.36 6.94 34.27
N PRO A 123 -15.19 6.71 34.89
CA PRO A 123 -13.92 7.17 34.32
C PRO A 123 -13.57 6.48 33.00
N GLU A 124 -13.95 5.21 32.81
CA GLU A 124 -13.75 4.50 31.54
C GLU A 124 -14.59 5.08 30.40
N LEU A 125 -15.86 5.41 30.67
CA LEU A 125 -16.74 6.07 29.69
C LEU A 125 -16.26 7.48 29.36
N GLU A 126 -15.85 8.26 30.36
CA GLU A 126 -15.27 9.59 30.14
C GLU A 126 -14.00 9.51 29.29
N GLN A 127 -13.15 8.50 29.52
CA GLN A 127 -11.96 8.27 28.69
C GLN A 127 -12.34 7.84 27.27
N ALA A 128 -13.34 6.97 27.10
CA ALA A 128 -13.81 6.56 25.79
C ALA A 128 -14.39 7.74 25.00
N CYS A 129 -15.15 8.63 25.66
CA CYS A 129 -15.64 9.86 25.04
C CYS A 129 -14.49 10.75 24.57
N ARG A 130 -13.49 11.00 25.42
CA ARG A 130 -12.30 11.78 25.05
C ARG A 130 -11.56 11.18 23.86
N ASN A 131 -11.36 9.86 23.85
CA ASN A 131 -10.69 9.19 22.74
C ASN A 131 -11.46 9.36 21.42
N ILE A 132 -12.79 9.25 21.44
CA ILE A 132 -13.63 9.44 20.25
C ILE A 132 -13.58 10.89 19.76
N GLU A 133 -13.56 11.86 20.68
CA GLU A 133 -13.40 13.28 20.34
C GLU A 133 -12.03 13.55 19.69
N GLU A 134 -10.95 12.99 20.23
CA GLU A 134 -9.60 13.08 19.61
C GLU A 134 -9.55 12.42 18.22
N ASP A 135 -10.16 11.24 18.06
CA ASP A 135 -10.23 10.54 16.79
C ASP A 135 -11.04 11.35 15.74
N LEU A 136 -12.14 11.99 16.15
CA LEU A 136 -12.93 12.87 15.28
C LEU A 136 -12.12 14.08 14.81
N GLU A 137 -11.41 14.75 15.72
CA GLU A 137 -10.55 15.89 15.38
C GLU A 137 -9.44 15.51 14.39
N ALA A 138 -8.83 14.34 14.60
CA ALA A 138 -7.81 13.81 13.69
C ALA A 138 -8.40 13.48 12.30
N MET A 139 -9.57 12.85 12.24
CA MET A 139 -10.26 12.54 10.99
C MET A 139 -10.67 13.80 10.23
N ASP A 140 -11.17 14.83 10.91
CA ASP A 140 -11.52 16.10 10.28
C ASP A 140 -10.27 16.82 9.72
N ALA A 141 -9.14 16.78 10.44
CA ALA A 141 -7.88 17.33 9.94
C ALA A 141 -7.38 16.59 8.68
N GLU A 142 -7.48 15.26 8.64
CA GLU A 142 -7.14 14.48 7.46
C GLU A 142 -8.07 14.79 6.28
N ALA A 143 -9.39 14.86 6.52
CA ALA A 143 -10.37 15.19 5.49
C ALA A 143 -10.12 16.58 4.88
N THR A 144 -9.81 17.59 5.70
CA THR A 144 -9.49 18.94 5.21
C THR A 144 -8.23 18.96 4.36
N THR A 145 -7.21 18.17 4.72
CA THR A 145 -5.96 18.02 3.95
C THR A 145 -6.25 17.40 2.58
N ILE A 146 -7.01 16.31 2.54
CA ILE A 146 -7.38 15.64 1.29
C ILE A 146 -8.20 16.57 0.39
N LEU A 147 -9.13 17.35 0.96
CA LEU A 147 -9.91 18.32 0.18
C LEU A 147 -9.03 19.43 -0.41
N GLN A 148 -8.03 19.89 0.34
CA GLN A 148 -7.05 20.86 -0.18
C GLN A 148 -6.27 20.27 -1.35
N ASP A 149 -5.78 19.04 -1.24
CA ASP A 149 -5.06 18.35 -2.32
C ASP A 149 -5.94 18.16 -3.57
N ILE A 150 -7.19 17.76 -3.39
CA ILE A 150 -8.15 17.66 -4.49
C ILE A 150 -8.37 19.04 -5.15
N SER A 151 -8.52 20.09 -4.35
CA SER A 151 -8.71 21.44 -4.90
C SER A 151 -7.47 21.94 -5.68
N ALA A 152 -6.27 21.64 -5.18
CA ALA A 152 -5.01 21.97 -5.83
C ALA A 152 -4.87 21.22 -7.16
N THR A 153 -5.11 19.91 -7.16
CA THR A 153 -5.06 19.09 -8.38
C THR A 153 -6.10 19.51 -9.42
N ILE A 154 -7.33 19.88 -9.01
CA ILE A 154 -8.33 20.46 -9.91
C ILE A 154 -7.86 21.81 -10.47
N GLY A 155 -7.20 22.62 -9.65
CA GLY A 155 -6.56 23.87 -10.07
C GLY A 155 -5.52 23.63 -11.16
N ASP A 156 -4.57 22.73 -10.92
CA ASP A 156 -3.51 22.38 -11.85
C ASP A 156 -4.07 21.81 -13.17
N LEU A 157 -5.08 20.94 -13.10
CA LEU A 157 -5.75 20.39 -14.28
C LEU A 157 -6.57 21.44 -15.04
N SER A 158 -7.15 22.41 -14.33
CA SER A 158 -7.85 23.53 -14.95
C SER A 158 -6.87 24.45 -15.67
N ASP A 159 -5.73 24.76 -15.06
CA ASP A 159 -4.66 25.53 -15.67
C ASP A 159 -4.09 24.84 -16.91
N LEU A 160 -3.94 23.51 -16.89
CA LEU A 160 -3.57 22.72 -18.06
C LEU A 160 -4.64 22.78 -19.17
N ARG A 161 -5.92 22.67 -18.82
CA ARG A 161 -7.04 22.71 -19.76
C ARG A 161 -7.22 24.09 -20.41
N TYR A 162 -7.00 25.16 -19.66
CA TYR A 162 -7.14 26.54 -20.13
C TYR A 162 -5.82 27.14 -20.61
N GLY A 163 -4.74 26.35 -20.66
CA GLY A 163 -3.45 26.72 -21.24
C GLY A 163 -2.65 27.74 -20.41
N LYS A 164 -2.99 27.92 -19.13
CA LYS A 164 -2.19 28.69 -18.18
C LYS A 164 -1.10 27.79 -17.64
N PHE A 165 -0.09 27.49 -18.45
CA PHE A 165 1.12 26.88 -17.91
C PHE A 165 1.62 27.76 -16.77
N SER A 166 1.75 27.18 -15.57
CA SER A 166 2.37 27.85 -14.44
C SER A 166 3.66 28.47 -14.96
N LYS A 167 3.77 29.80 -14.89
CA LYS A 167 5.01 30.52 -15.21
C LYS A 167 6.09 29.91 -14.32
N THR A 168 6.83 28.96 -14.85
CA THR A 168 8.04 28.45 -14.20
C THR A 168 8.91 29.67 -14.00
N ALA A 169 9.32 29.94 -12.77
CA ALA A 169 10.21 31.04 -12.46
C ALA A 169 11.48 30.88 -13.33
N GLY A 170 11.59 31.67 -14.39
CA GLY A 170 12.71 31.64 -15.35
C GLY A 170 12.38 31.24 -16.79
N VAL A 171 11.17 30.75 -17.10
CA VAL A 171 10.76 30.48 -18.51
C VAL A 171 9.35 31.02 -18.70
N GLY A 172 9.26 32.33 -18.95
CA GLY A 172 8.01 33.01 -19.28
C GLY A 172 7.91 33.19 -20.79
N ASP A 173 6.76 32.88 -21.39
CA ASP A 173 6.39 33.13 -22.82
C ASP A 173 7.32 32.56 -23.92
N GLU A 174 8.51 32.10 -23.57
CA GLU A 174 9.58 31.74 -24.51
C GLU A 174 9.31 30.42 -25.22
N LEU A 175 8.69 29.43 -24.58
CA LEU A 175 8.45 28.13 -25.23
C LEU A 175 7.54 28.27 -26.47
N GLY A 176 6.53 29.13 -26.39
CA GLY A 176 5.64 29.42 -27.52
C GLY A 176 6.37 30.14 -28.66
N GLN A 177 7.24 31.09 -28.33
CA GLN A 177 8.06 31.82 -29.29
C GLN A 177 9.17 30.95 -29.91
N GLU A 178 9.80 30.09 -29.12
CA GLU A 178 10.87 29.16 -29.55
C GLU A 178 10.31 28.08 -30.49
N VAL A 179 9.11 27.56 -30.19
CA VAL A 179 8.38 26.66 -31.11
C VAL A 179 8.00 27.39 -32.40
N LEU A 180 7.58 28.67 -32.32
CA LEU A 180 7.27 29.47 -33.51
C LEU A 180 8.51 29.79 -34.36
N GLU A 181 9.64 30.10 -33.74
CA GLU A 181 10.91 30.36 -34.44
C GLU A 181 11.47 29.11 -35.09
N SER A 182 11.44 27.96 -34.39
CA SER A 182 11.86 26.68 -34.96
C SER A 182 10.96 26.23 -36.13
N LEU A 183 9.64 26.46 -36.05
CA LEU A 183 8.73 26.22 -37.17
C LEU A 183 9.01 27.12 -38.38
N LYS A 184 9.32 28.41 -38.15
CA LYS A 184 9.71 29.33 -39.23
C LYS A 184 11.03 28.91 -39.87
N ALA A 185 12.01 28.49 -39.07
CA ALA A 185 13.29 28.00 -39.55
C ALA A 185 13.10 26.72 -40.42
N LEU A 186 12.29 25.78 -39.97
CA LEU A 186 11.96 24.57 -40.73
C LEU A 186 11.24 24.90 -42.05
N ASN A 187 10.28 25.82 -42.01
CA ASN A 187 9.56 26.25 -43.21
C ASN A 187 10.50 26.89 -44.23
N ASN A 188 11.44 27.72 -43.79
CA ASN A 188 12.44 28.33 -44.68
C ASN A 188 13.29 27.25 -45.36
N VAL A 189 13.80 26.26 -44.61
CA VAL A 189 14.56 25.13 -45.15
C VAL A 189 13.75 24.36 -46.19
N CYS A 190 12.48 24.06 -45.90
CA CYS A 190 11.60 23.38 -46.85
C CYS A 190 11.34 24.21 -48.13
N THR A 191 11.19 25.53 -48.00
CA THR A 191 10.99 26.42 -49.16
C THR A 191 12.24 26.63 -50.00
N GLU A 192 13.43 26.57 -49.41
CA GLU A 192 14.69 26.60 -50.15
C GLU A 192 14.90 25.29 -50.92
N TYR A 193 14.59 24.14 -50.29
CA TYR A 193 14.64 22.84 -50.95
C TYR A 193 13.61 22.68 -52.09
N ALA A 194 12.51 23.44 -52.05
CA ALA A 194 11.49 23.45 -53.10
C ALA A 194 11.80 24.40 -54.27
N LYS A 195 12.83 25.25 -54.15
CA LYS A 195 13.23 26.24 -55.17
C LYS A 195 14.53 25.88 -55.92
N GLY A 196 15.25 24.85 -55.49
CA GLY A 196 16.37 24.23 -56.20
C GLY A 196 15.95 22.97 -56.93
#